data_AF-A0A317CC21-F1
#
_entry.id   AF-A0A317CC21-F1
#
_cell.length_a   1.000
_cell.length_b   1.000
_cell.length_c   1.000
_cell.angle_alpha   90.00
_cell.angle_beta   90.00
_cell.angle_gamma   90.00
#
_symmetry.space_group_name_H-M   'P 1'
#
loop_
_entity.id
_entity.type
_entity.pdbx_description
1 polymer ?
#
loop_
_entity_poly.entity_id
_entity_poly.type
_entity_poly.pdbx_seq_one_letter_code
_entity_poly.pdbx_strand_id
1 'polypeptide(L)'
;MDQFAVNSKQSLHLVAPDRGSALVLAQASPPGHWEFRLRVGAKLNLFQTSSGISLMAFLEDEHREELFAEAVLAGYKAPAKKTFYKQCKDVKAQGHQVVDSKQLVGMKDISVPIRSPYGEGFAVLTCPYMQRLEDSSEVDPQATLDLLLTLANELSIN
;
A
#
# COMPACT_ATOMS: atom_id res chain seq x y z
N MET A 1 11.73 4.41 6.79
CA MET A 1 11.57 3.68 5.52
C MET A 1 12.87 3.01 5.09
N ASP A 2 14.00 3.71 5.02
CA ASP A 2 15.29 3.10 4.63
C ASP A 2 15.69 1.92 5.53
N GLN A 3 15.51 2.05 6.85
CA GLN A 3 15.77 0.95 7.77
C GLN A 3 14.92 -0.30 7.48
N PHE A 4 13.65 -0.11 7.08
CA PHE A 4 12.82 -1.22 6.63
C PHE A 4 13.43 -1.86 5.39
N ALA A 5 13.83 -1.08 4.38
CA ALA A 5 14.37 -1.60 3.14
C ALA A 5 15.69 -2.35 3.34
N VAL A 6 16.52 -1.90 4.28
CA VAL A 6 17.75 -2.62 4.69
C VAL A 6 17.42 -3.94 5.38
N ASN A 7 16.50 -3.92 6.35
CA ASN A 7 16.19 -5.10 7.16
C ASN A 7 15.40 -6.17 6.39
N SER A 8 14.47 -5.75 5.54
CA SER A 8 13.67 -6.66 4.73
C SER A 8 14.35 -7.05 3.42
N LYS A 9 15.35 -6.29 2.97
CA LYS A 9 15.91 -6.36 1.62
C LYS A 9 14.84 -6.22 0.53
N GLN A 10 13.76 -5.49 0.83
CA GLN A 10 12.66 -5.22 -0.10
C GLN A 10 12.49 -3.72 -0.34
N SER A 11 11.87 -3.39 -1.46
CA SER A 11 11.48 -2.01 -1.76
C SER A 11 10.23 -1.63 -0.98
N LEU A 12 10.03 -0.33 -0.75
CA LEU A 12 8.87 0.19 -0.04
C LEU A 12 8.45 1.52 -0.66
N HIS A 13 7.14 1.76 -0.78
CA HIS A 13 6.61 3.07 -1.14
C HIS A 13 5.51 3.52 -0.18
N LEU A 14 5.37 4.83 -0.04
CA LEU A 14 4.33 5.50 0.72
C LEU A 14 3.39 6.22 -0.24
N VAL A 15 2.08 5.98 -0.09
CA VAL A 15 1.05 6.70 -0.86
C VAL A 15 0.10 7.47 0.04
N ALA A 16 -0.46 8.55 -0.49
CA ALA A 16 -1.55 9.31 0.12
C ALA A 16 -2.62 9.69 -0.92
N PRO A 17 -3.82 10.11 -0.50
CA PRO A 17 -4.87 10.56 -1.41
C PRO A 17 -4.43 11.81 -2.19
N ASP A 18 -4.70 11.83 -3.50
CA ASP A 18 -4.60 13.04 -4.33
C ASP A 18 -5.57 12.96 -5.50
N ARG A 19 -6.64 13.78 -5.46
CA ARG A 19 -7.53 14.07 -6.59
C ARG A 19 -7.93 12.81 -7.39
N GLY A 20 -8.58 11.88 -6.71
CA GLY A 20 -9.02 10.60 -7.30
C GLY A 20 -7.91 9.56 -7.55
N SER A 21 -6.72 9.72 -6.98
CA SER A 21 -5.59 8.80 -7.12
C SER A 21 -4.89 8.52 -5.78
N ALA A 22 -4.10 7.46 -5.73
CA ALA A 22 -3.09 7.27 -4.68
C ALA A 22 -1.75 7.81 -5.18
N LEU A 23 -1.29 8.94 -4.63
CA LEU A 23 -0.04 9.59 -5.02
C LEU A 23 1.14 9.01 -4.25
N VAL A 24 2.18 8.57 -4.97
CA VAL A 24 3.44 8.14 -4.34
C VAL A 24 4.19 9.35 -3.79
N LEU A 25 4.29 9.45 -2.46
CA LEU A 25 4.95 10.56 -1.77
C LEU A 25 6.44 10.30 -1.50
N ALA A 26 6.76 9.06 -1.15
CA ALA A 26 8.10 8.65 -0.81
C ALA A 26 8.32 7.18 -1.17
N GLN A 27 9.58 6.78 -1.26
CA GLN A 27 9.97 5.41 -1.55
C GLN A 27 11.37 5.13 -1.02
N ALA A 28 11.64 3.88 -0.66
CA ALA A 28 12.91 3.39 -0.16
C ALA A 28 13.29 2.10 -0.89
N SER A 29 14.60 1.92 -1.08
CA SER A 29 15.17 0.85 -1.90
C SER A 29 16.04 -0.08 -1.07
N PRO A 30 16.03 -1.38 -1.39
CA PRO A 30 16.84 -2.35 -0.68
C PRO A 30 18.33 -2.17 -1.04
N PRO A 31 19.24 -2.53 -0.13
CA PRO A 31 20.65 -2.68 -0.47
C PRO A 31 20.79 -3.93 -1.36
N GLY A 32 21.02 -3.75 -2.66
CA GLY A 32 21.18 -4.86 -3.59
C GLY A 32 21.07 -4.46 -5.06
N HIS A 33 21.24 -5.46 -5.94
CA HIS A 33 21.18 -5.27 -7.39
C HIS A 33 19.74 -5.23 -7.94
N TRP A 34 18.80 -5.86 -7.23
CA TRP A 34 17.40 -5.96 -7.65
C TRP A 34 16.53 -5.04 -6.79
N GLU A 35 15.83 -4.11 -7.44
CA GLU A 35 14.82 -3.28 -6.81
C GLU A 35 13.57 -3.18 -7.69
N PHE A 36 12.41 -3.00 -7.05
CA PHE A 36 11.20 -2.55 -7.74
C PHE A 36 10.82 -1.19 -7.18
N ARG A 37 10.82 -0.17 -8.03
CA ARG A 37 10.61 1.21 -7.62
C ARG A 37 9.46 1.86 -8.38
N LEU A 38 8.52 2.42 -7.63
CA LEU A 38 7.59 3.42 -8.16
C LEU A 38 8.21 4.81 -8.10
N ARG A 39 7.91 5.64 -9.12
CA ARG A 39 8.37 7.04 -9.14
C ARG A 39 7.60 7.85 -8.08
N VAL A 40 8.32 8.66 -7.31
CA VAL A 40 7.69 9.71 -6.51
C VAL A 40 6.92 10.64 -7.44
N GLY A 41 5.70 11.01 -7.05
CA GLY A 41 4.76 11.76 -7.89
C GLY A 41 3.92 10.90 -8.83
N ALA A 42 4.13 9.58 -8.90
CA ALA A 42 3.25 8.71 -9.68
C ALA A 42 1.85 8.63 -9.05
N LYS A 43 0.82 8.69 -9.91
CA LYS A 43 -0.58 8.51 -9.54
C LYS A 43 -1.02 7.08 -9.79
N LEU A 44 -1.38 6.37 -8.73
CA LEU A 44 -1.80 4.98 -8.79
C LEU A 44 -3.32 4.87 -8.78
N ASN A 45 -3.83 3.89 -9.52
CA ASN A 45 -5.26 3.65 -9.62
C ASN A 45 -5.80 3.06 -8.31
N LEU A 46 -6.77 3.76 -7.70
CA LEU A 46 -7.41 3.40 -6.43
C LEU A 46 -8.13 2.05 -6.45
N PHE A 47 -8.59 1.61 -7.62
CA PHE A 47 -9.44 0.43 -7.76
C PHE A 47 -8.67 -0.84 -8.15
N GLN A 48 -7.44 -0.68 -8.65
CA GLN A 48 -6.69 -1.77 -9.30
C GLN A 48 -5.37 -2.10 -8.61
N THR A 49 -4.77 -1.13 -7.90
CA THR A 49 -3.51 -1.33 -7.18
C THR A 49 -3.76 -1.72 -5.72
N SER A 50 -2.91 -2.55 -5.12
CA SER A 50 -3.05 -2.90 -3.71
C SER A 50 -2.94 -1.68 -2.80
N SER A 51 -2.01 -0.77 -3.10
CA SER A 51 -1.84 0.49 -2.36
C SER A 51 -3.07 1.39 -2.46
N GLY A 52 -3.67 1.50 -3.64
CA GLY A 52 -4.92 2.24 -3.85
C GLY A 52 -6.12 1.61 -3.12
N ILE A 53 -6.29 0.29 -3.20
CA ILE A 53 -7.39 -0.42 -2.52
C ILE A 53 -7.21 -0.30 -1.00
N SER A 54 -6.00 -0.50 -0.49
CA SER A 54 -5.69 -0.33 0.92
C SER A 54 -5.94 1.11 1.38
N LEU A 55 -5.56 2.12 0.58
CA LEU A 55 -5.83 3.51 0.91
C LEU A 55 -7.33 3.76 1.08
N MET A 56 -8.14 3.31 0.10
CA MET A 56 -9.60 3.37 0.19
C MET A 56 -10.16 2.58 1.37
N ALA A 57 -9.53 1.47 1.77
CA ALA A 57 -10.00 0.67 2.90
C ALA A 57 -9.88 1.39 4.25
N PHE A 58 -8.84 2.21 4.43
CA PHE A 58 -8.53 2.82 5.72
C PHE A 58 -8.96 4.28 5.86
N LEU A 59 -9.31 4.96 4.76
CA LEU A 59 -9.92 6.29 4.81
C LEU A 59 -11.26 6.27 5.55
N GLU A 60 -11.61 7.45 6.09
CA GLU A 60 -12.96 7.72 6.57
C GLU A 60 -13.98 7.68 5.45
N ASP A 61 -15.21 7.37 5.83
CA ASP A 61 -16.28 7.09 4.88
C ASP A 61 -16.56 8.29 3.97
N GLU A 62 -16.54 9.52 4.51
CA GLU A 62 -16.74 10.76 3.74
C GLU A 62 -15.60 11.00 2.74
N HIS A 63 -14.34 11.00 3.20
CA HIS A 63 -13.18 11.17 2.31
C HIS A 63 -13.07 10.07 1.26
N ARG A 64 -13.47 8.83 1.58
CA ARG A 64 -13.50 7.71 0.64
C ARG A 64 -14.56 7.92 -0.44
N GLU A 65 -15.70 8.48 -0.09
CA GLU A 65 -16.77 8.81 -1.04
C GLU A 65 -16.34 9.91 -2.01
N GLU A 66 -15.73 10.98 -1.48
CA GLU A 66 -15.17 12.06 -2.28
C GLU A 66 -14.10 11.54 -3.23
N LEU A 67 -13.11 10.80 -2.72
CA LEU A 67 -12.00 10.29 -3.52
C LEU A 67 -12.47 9.28 -4.58
N PHE A 68 -13.52 8.50 -4.31
CA PHE A 68 -14.15 7.62 -5.30
C PHE A 68 -14.78 8.43 -6.44
N ALA A 69 -15.50 9.50 -6.11
CA ALA A 69 -16.13 10.37 -7.11
C ALA A 69 -15.09 11.10 -7.96
N GLU A 70 -14.04 11.63 -7.35
CA GLU A 70 -12.92 12.25 -8.05
C GLU A 70 -12.24 11.27 -9.02
N ALA A 71 -12.06 10.01 -8.62
CA ALA A 71 -11.45 8.99 -9.46
C ALA A 71 -12.30 8.68 -10.71
N VAL A 72 -13.62 8.60 -10.54
CA VAL A 72 -14.55 8.45 -11.68
C VAL A 72 -14.48 9.65 -12.60
N LEU A 73 -14.47 10.87 -12.05
CA LEU A 73 -14.33 12.11 -12.83
C LEU A 73 -12.99 12.20 -13.58
N ALA A 74 -11.92 11.66 -12.99
CA ALA A 74 -10.60 11.54 -13.61
C ALA A 74 -10.51 10.46 -14.70
N GLY A 75 -11.60 9.72 -14.97
CA GLY A 75 -11.69 8.72 -16.03
C GLY A 75 -11.25 7.32 -15.63
N TYR A 76 -11.01 7.04 -14.35
CA TYR A 76 -10.73 5.68 -13.89
C TYR A 76 -11.98 4.80 -14.02
N LYS A 77 -11.81 3.60 -14.58
CA LYS A 77 -12.88 2.60 -14.67
C LYS A 77 -13.20 2.06 -13.28
N ALA A 78 -14.22 2.63 -12.65
CA ALA A 78 -14.65 2.22 -11.33
C ALA A 78 -15.38 0.86 -11.34
N PRO A 79 -15.13 -0.01 -10.35
CA PRO A 79 -15.94 -1.19 -10.10
C PRO A 79 -17.32 -0.81 -9.57
N ALA A 80 -18.23 -1.79 -9.51
CA ALA A 80 -19.49 -1.62 -8.80
C ALA A 80 -19.23 -1.25 -7.33
N LYS A 81 -19.76 -0.10 -6.90
CA LYS A 81 -19.47 0.52 -5.59
C LYS A 81 -19.72 -0.44 -4.42
N LYS A 82 -20.83 -1.17 -4.43
CA LYS A 82 -21.17 -2.18 -3.41
C LYS A 82 -20.08 -3.25 -3.27
N THR A 83 -19.58 -3.78 -4.39
CA THR A 83 -18.53 -4.81 -4.40
C THR A 83 -17.22 -4.23 -3.89
N PHE A 84 -16.85 -3.03 -4.34
CA PHE A 84 -15.62 -2.37 -3.94
C PHE A 84 -15.59 -2.01 -2.45
N TYR A 85 -16.70 -1.51 -1.92
CA TYR A 85 -16.77 -1.16 -0.49
C TYR A 85 -16.84 -2.38 0.41
N LYS A 86 -17.40 -3.49 -0.08
CA LYS A 86 -17.25 -4.78 0.58
C LYS A 86 -15.77 -5.18 0.68
N GLN A 87 -15.02 -5.08 -0.42
CA GLN A 87 -13.58 -5.36 -0.41
C GLN A 87 -12.83 -4.43 0.56
N CYS A 88 -13.13 -3.14 0.55
CA CYS A 88 -12.55 -2.17 1.49
C CYS A 88 -12.84 -2.57 2.95
N LYS A 89 -14.07 -2.99 3.26
CA LYS A 89 -14.45 -3.47 4.59
C LYS A 89 -13.67 -4.72 5.00
N ASP A 90 -13.50 -5.67 4.09
CA ASP A 90 -12.73 -6.89 4.34
C ASP A 90 -11.25 -6.56 4.66
N VAL A 91 -10.63 -5.66 3.88
CA VAL A 91 -9.26 -5.16 4.13
C VAL A 91 -9.17 -4.39 5.45
N LYS A 92 -10.14 -3.50 5.75
CA LYS A 92 -10.18 -2.74 7.00
C LYS A 92 -10.24 -3.66 8.22
N ALA A 93 -11.02 -4.74 8.13
CA ALA A 93 -11.16 -5.73 9.20
C ALA A 93 -9.87 -6.55 9.43
N GLN A 94 -9.10 -6.82 8.39
CA GLN A 94 -7.79 -7.47 8.50
C GLN A 94 -6.71 -6.52 9.07
N GLY A 95 -6.89 -5.20 8.89
CA GLY A 95 -5.97 -4.17 9.38
C GLY A 95 -4.74 -3.93 8.49
N HIS A 96 -4.49 -4.82 7.53
CA HIS A 96 -3.46 -4.78 6.50
C HIS A 96 -3.93 -5.60 5.29
N GLN A 97 -3.13 -5.62 4.22
CA GLN A 97 -3.39 -6.44 3.04
C GLN A 97 -2.12 -7.18 2.61
N VAL A 98 -2.21 -8.50 2.42
CA VAL A 98 -1.17 -9.31 1.75
C VAL A 98 -1.85 -10.10 0.63
N VAL A 99 -1.54 -9.77 -0.61
CA VAL A 99 -2.16 -10.39 -1.79
C VAL A 99 -1.14 -10.60 -2.89
N ASP A 100 -1.41 -11.52 -3.82
CA ASP A 100 -0.62 -11.59 -5.05
C ASP A 100 -0.82 -10.30 -5.85
N SER A 101 0.27 -9.77 -6.39
CA SER A 101 0.23 -8.51 -7.13
C SER A 101 -0.57 -8.70 -8.42
N LYS A 102 -1.47 -7.75 -8.67
CA LYS A 102 -2.24 -7.70 -9.91
C LYS A 102 -1.47 -7.03 -11.05
N GLN A 103 -0.33 -6.42 -10.73
CA GLN A 103 0.49 -5.67 -11.68
C GLN A 103 1.72 -6.47 -12.11
N LEU A 104 2.27 -7.31 -11.23
CA LEU A 104 3.55 -7.99 -11.44
C LEU A 104 3.43 -9.48 -11.10
N VAL A 105 3.75 -10.32 -12.08
CA VAL A 105 3.70 -11.78 -11.90
C VAL A 105 4.79 -12.22 -10.92
N GLY A 106 4.42 -13.08 -9.97
CA GLY A 106 5.34 -13.65 -8.99
C GLY A 106 5.66 -12.76 -7.78
N MET A 107 5.02 -11.59 -7.68
CA MET A 107 5.19 -10.67 -6.55
C MET A 107 3.96 -10.68 -5.64
N LYS A 108 4.17 -10.35 -4.36
CA LYS A 108 3.09 -10.10 -3.40
C LYS A 108 3.08 -8.62 -3.02
N ASP A 109 1.91 -8.02 -2.97
CA ASP A 109 1.76 -6.68 -2.41
C ASP A 109 1.40 -6.79 -0.93
N ILE A 110 2.25 -6.23 -0.07
CA ILE A 110 2.05 -6.14 1.39
C ILE A 110 1.79 -4.67 1.72
N SER A 111 0.58 -4.34 2.17
CA SER A 111 0.15 -2.95 2.42
C SER A 111 -0.36 -2.76 3.84
N VAL A 112 0.10 -1.69 4.51
CA VAL A 112 -0.26 -1.34 5.89
C VAL A 112 -0.59 0.15 5.97
N PRO A 113 -1.69 0.55 6.63
CA PRO A 113 -2.03 1.96 6.79
C PRO A 113 -1.17 2.66 7.83
N ILE A 114 -0.91 3.95 7.61
CA ILE A 114 -0.49 4.89 8.63
C ILE A 114 -1.74 5.58 9.17
N ARG A 115 -1.91 5.58 10.49
CA ARG A 115 -3.15 5.98 11.15
C ARG A 115 -3.02 7.29 11.92
N SER A 116 -4.13 8.01 11.98
CA SER A 116 -4.34 9.13 12.89
C SER A 116 -4.62 8.62 14.32
N PRO A 117 -4.63 9.51 15.34
CA PRO A 117 -4.98 9.14 16.71
C PRO A 117 -6.39 8.57 16.85
N TYR A 118 -7.28 8.88 15.90
CA TYR A 118 -8.65 8.38 15.85
C TYR A 118 -8.76 7.01 15.16
N GLY A 119 -7.63 6.42 14.72
CA GLY A 119 -7.56 5.12 14.09
C GLY A 119 -7.78 5.11 12.57
N GLU A 120 -8.00 6.29 11.98
CA GLU A 120 -8.29 6.49 10.57
C GLU A 120 -7.00 6.49 9.75
N GLY A 121 -6.97 5.82 8.60
CA GLY A 121 -5.80 5.82 7.73
C GLY A 121 -5.76 7.07 6.85
N PHE A 122 -4.61 7.74 6.80
CA PHE A 122 -4.40 8.90 5.91
C PHE A 122 -3.32 8.65 4.84
N ALA A 123 -2.54 7.58 5.00
CA ALA A 123 -1.53 7.15 4.04
C ALA A 123 -1.34 5.63 4.14
N VAL A 124 -0.70 5.02 3.14
CA VAL A 124 -0.43 3.57 3.10
C VAL A 124 1.01 3.32 2.71
N LEU A 125 1.67 2.48 3.50
CA LEU A 125 2.94 1.86 3.17
C LEU A 125 2.69 0.57 2.39
N THR A 126 3.36 0.40 1.25
CA THR A 126 3.25 -0.82 0.45
C THR A 126 4.62 -1.35 0.04
N CYS A 127 4.90 -2.59 0.44
CA CYS A 127 6.06 -3.38 0.02
C CYS A 127 5.63 -4.35 -1.10
N PRO A 128 6.11 -4.15 -2.34
CA PRO A 128 5.93 -5.12 -3.41
C PRO A 128 7.00 -6.21 -3.25
N TYR A 129 6.69 -7.20 -2.42
CA TYR A 129 7.56 -8.31 -2.04
C TYR A 129 7.91 -9.17 -3.26
N MET A 130 9.20 -9.35 -3.48
CA MET A 130 9.78 -10.20 -4.51
C MET A 130 10.68 -11.25 -3.87
N GLN A 131 10.29 -12.53 -3.95
CA GLN A 131 11.15 -13.63 -3.50
C GLN A 131 12.36 -13.74 -4.45
N ARG A 132 13.57 -13.60 -3.91
CA ARG A 132 14.80 -13.93 -4.63
C ARG A 132 15.18 -15.37 -4.34
N LEU A 133 15.55 -16.11 -5.40
CA LEU A 133 15.91 -17.53 -5.31
C LEU A 133 17.34 -17.74 -4.79
N GLU A 134 18.20 -16.73 -4.94
CA GLU A 134 19.63 -16.78 -4.65
C GLU A 134 19.99 -16.39 -3.21
N ASP A 135 19.05 -15.85 -2.44
CA ASP A 135 19.28 -15.30 -1.10
C ASP A 135 18.48 -16.05 -0.04
N SER A 136 19.12 -17.03 0.61
CA SER A 136 18.52 -17.82 1.70
C SER A 136 18.34 -17.04 3.01
N SER A 137 18.86 -15.80 3.08
CA SER A 137 18.75 -14.92 4.24
C SER A 137 17.65 -13.85 4.08
N GLU A 138 16.88 -13.94 3.00
CA GLU A 138 15.73 -13.08 2.79
C GLU A 138 14.60 -13.43 3.77
N VAL A 139 14.01 -12.40 4.37
CA VAL A 139 12.84 -12.56 5.23
C VAL A 139 11.64 -12.98 4.39
N ASP A 140 10.82 -13.89 4.91
CA ASP A 140 9.61 -14.32 4.22
C ASP A 140 8.54 -13.21 4.19
N PRO A 141 7.40 -13.39 3.47
CA PRO A 141 6.35 -12.39 3.43
C PRO A 141 5.76 -12.02 4.80
N GLN A 142 5.74 -12.95 5.76
CA GLN A 142 5.18 -12.70 7.08
C GLN A 142 6.13 -11.83 7.91
N ALA A 143 7.40 -12.16 7.95
CA ALA A 143 8.42 -11.34 8.60
C ALA A 143 8.52 -9.95 7.95
N THR A 144 8.32 -9.85 6.64
CA THR A 144 8.22 -8.56 5.94
C THR A 144 7.03 -7.74 6.41
N LEU A 145 5.85 -8.37 6.59
CA LEU A 145 4.67 -7.71 7.14
C LEU A 145 4.92 -7.21 8.57
N ASP A 146 5.58 -7.99 9.42
CA ASP A 146 5.86 -7.61 10.81
C ASP A 146 6.77 -6.37 10.90
N LEU A 147 7.80 -6.30 10.04
CA LEU A 147 8.64 -5.12 9.88
C LEU A 147 7.84 -3.90 9.39
N LEU A 148 6.90 -4.13 8.46
CA LEU A 148 6.08 -3.06 7.90
C LEU A 148 5.06 -2.52 8.92
N LEU A 149 4.47 -3.40 9.74
CA LEU A 149 3.60 -3.03 10.86
C LEU A 149 4.34 -2.21 11.91
N THR A 150 5.57 -2.60 12.24
CA THR A 150 6.43 -1.84 13.15
C THR A 150 6.67 -0.43 12.63
N LEU A 151 7.09 -0.30 11.37
CA LEU A 151 7.30 1.00 10.74
C LEU A 151 6.01 1.83 10.66
N ALA A 152 4.88 1.22 10.34
CA ALA A 152 3.60 1.93 10.27
C ALA A 152 3.18 2.49 11.64
N ASN A 153 3.44 1.75 12.73
CA ASN A 153 3.18 2.22 14.09
C ASN A 153 4.10 3.39 14.47
N GLU A 154 5.38 3.36 14.08
CA GLU A 154 6.32 4.47 14.32
C GLU A 154 5.92 5.76 13.59
N LEU A 155 5.31 5.64 12.40
CA LEU A 155 4.87 6.78 11.60
C LEU A 155 3.44 7.24 11.93
N SER A 156 2.67 6.43 12.66
CA SER A 156 1.31 6.78 13.05
C SER A 156 1.35 7.83 14.17
N ILE A 157 0.39 8.74 14.14
CA ILE A 157 0.29 9.80 15.16
C ILE A 157 -0.56 9.23 16.29
N ASN A 158 0.01 9.19 17.50
CA ASN A 158 -0.69 8.81 18.73
C ASN A 158 -1.29 10.03 19.42
#